data_AF-A0A961T3T5-F1
#
_entry.id   AF-A0A961T3T5-F1
#
_cell.length_a   1.000
_cell.length_b   1.000
_cell.length_c   1.000
_cell.angle_alpha   90.00
_cell.angle_beta   90.00
_cell.angle_gamma   90.00
#
_symmetry.space_group_name_H-M   'P 1'
#
loop_
_entity.id
_entity.type
_entity.pdbx_description
1 polymer ?
#
loop_
_entity_poly.entity_id
_entity_poly.type
_entity_poly.pdbx_seq_one_letter_code
_entity_poly.pdbx_strand_id
1 'polypeptide(L)'
;MGKIAKRIAKSREGIDRNQLYEVAEAVKLIKSRATAKFDETVEIAMNLGVDPRHADQMVRGVVSLPNGTGRSVRVAVFAKGDKADEAKAAGADIVGAEDLVDIVQKGEINFDRCIATPDMMPLVG
;
A
#
# COMPACT_ATOMS: atom_id res chain seq x y z
N MET A 1 -4.74 31.71 -11.45
CA MET A 1 -4.88 30.24 -11.45
C MET A 1 -3.88 29.65 -12.42
N GLY A 2 -3.09 28.67 -12.00
CA GLY A 2 -2.13 28.00 -12.88
C GLY A 2 -2.83 27.26 -14.03
N LYS A 3 -2.18 27.18 -15.19
CA LYS A 3 -2.71 26.50 -16.37
C LYS A 3 -2.84 25.00 -16.08
N ILE A 4 -4.04 24.44 -16.22
CA ILE A 4 -4.28 23.01 -16.04
C ILE A 4 -3.53 22.24 -17.15
N ALA A 5 -2.80 21.19 -16.77
CA ALA A 5 -2.11 20.34 -17.74
C ALA A 5 -3.11 19.65 -18.68
N LYS A 6 -2.78 19.56 -19.98
CA LYS A 6 -3.67 19.01 -21.02
C LYS A 6 -4.23 17.63 -20.67
N ARG A 7 -3.41 16.77 -20.07
CA ARG A 7 -3.81 15.42 -19.63
C ARG A 7 -4.91 15.46 -18.55
N ILE A 8 -4.78 16.38 -17.58
CA ILE A 8 -5.75 16.54 -16.48
C ILE A 8 -7.06 17.14 -17.00
N ALA A 9 -6.98 18.08 -17.95
CA ALA A 9 -8.18 18.63 -18.58
C ALA A 9 -8.98 17.53 -19.30
N LYS A 10 -8.30 16.68 -20.09
CA LYS A 10 -8.92 15.57 -20.82
C LYS A 10 -9.54 14.52 -19.89
N SER A 11 -8.90 14.19 -18.77
CA SER A 11 -9.45 13.21 -17.83
C SER A 11 -10.70 13.73 -17.10
N ARG A 12 -10.86 15.05 -16.93
CA ARG A 12 -12.03 15.65 -16.30
C ARG A 12 -13.18 15.95 -17.26
N GLU A 13 -12.95 15.82 -18.56
CA GLU A 13 -13.95 16.09 -19.58
C GLU A 13 -15.12 15.10 -19.47
N GLY A 14 -16.34 15.64 -19.47
CA GLY A 14 -17.57 14.87 -19.35
C GLY A 14 -17.88 14.33 -17.95
N ILE A 15 -17.18 14.76 -16.90
CA ILE A 15 -17.51 14.44 -15.50
C ILE A 15 -18.20 15.64 -14.87
N ASP A 16 -19.43 15.45 -14.37
CA ASP A 16 -20.11 16.45 -13.55
C ASP A 16 -19.64 16.32 -12.10
N ARG A 17 -19.15 17.42 -11.53
CA ARG A 17 -18.63 17.45 -10.16
C ARG A 17 -19.72 17.49 -9.10
N ASN A 18 -20.95 17.85 -9.47
CA ASN A 18 -22.08 17.95 -8.55
C ASN A 18 -22.97 16.70 -8.59
N GLN A 19 -22.81 15.85 -9.59
CA GLN A 19 -23.56 14.61 -9.71
C GLN A 19 -22.99 13.54 -8.76
N LEU A 20 -23.88 12.83 -8.09
CA LEU A 20 -23.55 11.63 -7.32
C LEU A 20 -23.61 10.44 -8.25
N TYR A 21 -22.46 9.79 -8.46
CA TYR A 21 -22.36 8.58 -9.25
C TYR A 21 -22.43 7.34 -8.36
N GLU A 22 -23.11 6.31 -8.83
CA GLU A 22 -23.04 4.99 -8.22
C GLU A 22 -21.62 4.42 -8.31
N VAL A 23 -21.20 3.64 -7.31
CA VAL A 23 -19.82 3.13 -7.23
C VAL A 23 -19.42 2.36 -8.49
N ALA A 24 -20.32 1.53 -9.03
CA ALA A 24 -20.06 0.76 -10.24
C ALA A 24 -19.83 1.63 -11.48
N GLU A 25 -20.53 2.76 -11.57
CA GLU A 25 -20.38 3.73 -12.66
C GLU A 25 -19.07 4.52 -12.48
N ALA A 26 -18.80 5.00 -11.27
CA ALA A 26 -17.57 5.71 -10.94
C ALA A 26 -16.32 4.87 -11.28
N VAL A 27 -16.31 3.58 -10.94
CA VAL A 27 -15.20 2.67 -11.26
C VAL A 27 -14.99 2.53 -12.77
N LYS A 28 -16.08 2.43 -13.56
CA LYS A 28 -15.98 2.37 -15.03
C LYS A 28 -15.40 3.67 -15.60
N LEU A 29 -15.85 4.82 -15.10
CA LEU A 29 -15.38 6.13 -15.52
C LEU A 29 -13.89 6.35 -15.21
N ILE A 30 -13.44 5.89 -14.05
CA ILE A 30 -12.02 5.97 -13.64
C ILE A 30 -11.17 5.08 -14.55
N LYS A 31 -11.56 3.81 -14.76
CA LYS A 31 -10.80 2.87 -15.60
C LYS A 31 -10.70 3.31 -17.05
N SER A 32 -11.72 3.94 -17.63
CA SER A 32 -11.68 4.43 -19.02
C SER A 32 -10.75 5.64 -19.22
N ARG A 33 -10.26 6.23 -18.12
CA ARG A 33 -9.44 7.45 -18.11
C ARG A 33 -8.04 7.22 -17.53
N ALA A 34 -7.71 5.98 -17.16
CA ALA A 34 -6.35 5.57 -16.84
C ALA A 34 -5.50 5.68 -18.09
N THR A 35 -4.47 6.54 -18.07
CA THR A 35 -3.64 6.87 -19.24
C THR A 35 -2.14 6.71 -18.97
N ALA A 36 -1.76 6.36 -17.74
CA ALA A 36 -0.40 5.99 -17.41
C ALA A 36 -0.02 4.68 -18.10
N LYS A 37 1.29 4.48 -18.28
CA LYS A 37 1.86 3.26 -18.87
C LYS A 37 1.99 2.10 -17.88
N PHE A 38 1.72 2.36 -16.61
CA PHE A 38 1.81 1.42 -15.50
C PHE A 38 0.42 1.26 -14.87
N ASP A 39 0.27 0.26 -14.00
CA ASP A 39 -1.00 -0.01 -13.32
C ASP A 39 -1.32 1.09 -12.29
N GLU A 40 -2.40 1.83 -12.54
CA GLU A 40 -2.79 2.97 -11.71
C GLU A 40 -3.47 2.51 -10.42
N THR A 41 -3.22 3.22 -9.31
CA THR A 41 -3.90 2.96 -8.03
C THR A 41 -5.17 3.79 -7.92
N VAL A 42 -6.27 3.16 -7.51
CA VAL A 42 -7.51 3.87 -7.19
C VAL A 42 -7.47 4.30 -5.72
N GLU A 43 -7.58 5.60 -5.49
CA GLU A 43 -7.65 6.19 -4.16
C GLU A 43 -9.04 6.76 -3.89
N ILE A 44 -9.45 6.76 -2.62
CA ILE A 44 -10.72 7.33 -2.16
C ILE A 44 -10.40 8.50 -1.23
N ALA A 45 -10.78 9.71 -1.65
CA ALA A 45 -10.68 10.90 -0.81
C ALA A 45 -12.00 11.12 -0.09
N MET A 46 -11.96 11.23 1.24
CA MET A 46 -13.13 11.47 2.07
C MET A 46 -12.86 12.65 2.99
N ASN A 47 -13.79 13.59 3.05
CA ASN A 47 -13.77 14.63 4.07
C ASN A 47 -14.52 14.13 5.31
N LEU A 48 -13.84 14.09 6.44
CA LEU A 48 -14.40 13.64 7.72
C LEU A 48 -14.79 14.87 8.55
N GLY A 49 -15.89 14.78 9.29
CA GLY A 49 -16.36 15.84 10.19
C GLY A 49 -15.63 15.89 11.54
N VAL A 50 -14.37 15.44 11.58
CA VAL A 50 -13.57 15.35 12.82
C VAL A 50 -12.67 16.58 12.98
N ASP A 51 -12.44 17.00 14.22
CA ASP A 51 -11.43 18.02 14.53
C ASP A 51 -10.11 17.34 14.89
N PRO A 52 -9.08 17.39 14.01
CA PRO A 52 -7.82 16.70 14.24
C PRO A 52 -7.00 17.26 15.41
N ARG A 53 -7.39 18.41 15.98
CA ARG A 53 -6.77 18.98 17.19
C ARG A 53 -7.19 18.25 18.46
N HIS A 54 -8.30 17.52 18.43
CA HIS A 54 -8.80 16.72 19.53
C HIS A 54 -8.37 15.26 19.33
N ALA A 55 -7.55 14.75 20.23
CA ALA A 55 -6.92 13.43 20.07
C ALA A 55 -7.93 12.27 20.03
N ASP A 56 -9.07 12.40 20.69
CA ASP A 56 -10.18 11.45 20.70
C ASP A 56 -10.96 11.38 19.37
N GLN A 57 -10.81 12.38 18.50
CA GLN A 57 -11.43 12.42 17.17
C GLN A 57 -10.47 11.99 16.05
N MET A 58 -9.22 11.65 16.38
CA MET A 58 -8.24 11.21 15.40
C MET A 58 -8.58 9.79 14.91
N VAL A 59 -8.85 9.65 13.61
CA VAL A 59 -9.11 8.35 13.00
C VAL A 59 -7.82 7.78 12.44
N ARG A 60 -7.29 6.73 13.10
CA ARG A 60 -6.15 5.95 12.61
C ARG A 60 -6.48 4.46 12.72
N GLY A 61 -6.54 3.79 11.57
CA GLY A 61 -6.88 2.38 11.51
C GLY A 61 -6.30 1.69 10.29
N VAL A 62 -6.40 0.36 10.29
CA VAL A 62 -6.05 -0.51 9.16
C VAL A 62 -7.27 -1.35 8.84
N VAL A 63 -7.56 -1.53 7.56
CA VAL A 63 -8.64 -2.39 7.10
C VAL A 63 -8.10 -3.41 6.11
N SER A 64 -8.47 -4.67 6.28
CA SER A 64 -8.18 -5.72 5.32
C SER A 64 -9.22 -5.67 4.20
N LEU A 65 -8.76 -5.46 2.97
CA LEU A 65 -9.64 -5.47 1.81
C LEU A 65 -10.01 -6.92 1.44
N PRO A 66 -11.28 -7.25 1.18
CA PRO A 66 -11.72 -8.61 0.92
C PRO A 66 -11.11 -9.21 -0.37
N ASN A 67 -10.76 -8.36 -1.34
CA ASN A 67 -10.12 -8.76 -2.58
C ASN A 67 -8.62 -8.41 -2.60
N GLY A 68 -8.04 -8.07 -1.44
CA GLY A 68 -6.68 -7.56 -1.33
C GLY A 68 -6.48 -6.20 -2.01
N THR A 69 -5.23 -5.77 -2.12
CA THR A 69 -4.83 -4.50 -2.76
C THR A 69 -4.49 -4.67 -4.24
N GLY A 70 -4.61 -5.88 -4.80
CA GLY A 70 -4.19 -6.21 -6.17
C GLY A 70 -2.67 -6.25 -6.38
N ARG A 71 -1.88 -5.87 -5.36
CA ARG A 71 -0.42 -5.98 -5.38
C ARG A 71 0.00 -7.22 -4.61
N SER A 72 0.70 -8.13 -5.28
CA SER A 72 1.43 -9.21 -4.59
C SER A 72 2.60 -8.59 -3.84
N VAL A 73 2.46 -8.49 -2.51
CA VAL A 73 3.50 -7.97 -1.61
C VAL A 73 4.31 -9.16 -1.14
N ARG A 74 5.60 -9.21 -1.49
CA ARG A 74 6.51 -10.22 -0.93
C ARG A 74 6.94 -9.79 0.47
N VAL A 75 6.73 -10.64 1.47
CA VAL A 75 7.06 -10.38 2.87
C VAL A 75 8.31 -11.16 3.27
N ALA A 76 9.33 -10.43 3.71
CA ALA A 76 10.49 -11.01 4.37
C ALA A 76 10.41 -10.84 5.88
N VAL A 77 10.66 -11.92 6.61
CA VAL A 77 10.70 -11.95 8.07
C VAL A 77 12.11 -12.28 8.57
N PHE A 78 12.70 -11.38 9.34
CA PHE A 78 13.97 -11.56 10.02
C PHE A 78 13.71 -12.13 11.41
N ALA A 79 13.94 -13.43 11.59
CA ALA A 79 13.67 -14.14 12.83
C ALA A 79 14.60 -15.35 12.99
N LYS A 80 14.87 -15.76 14.24
CA LYS A 80 15.65 -16.95 14.59
C LYS A 80 14.79 -17.94 15.40
N GLY A 81 15.17 -19.22 15.35
CA GLY A 81 14.55 -20.30 16.14
C GLY A 81 13.04 -20.43 15.90
N ASP A 82 12.27 -20.64 16.96
CA ASP A 82 10.83 -20.90 16.92
C ASP A 82 10.03 -19.81 16.19
N LYS A 83 10.50 -18.54 16.24
CA LYS A 83 9.86 -17.42 15.55
C LYS A 83 10.02 -17.48 14.03
N ALA A 84 11.09 -18.10 13.54
CA ALA A 84 11.27 -18.35 12.11
C ALA A 84 10.28 -19.42 11.62
N ASP A 85 10.07 -20.48 12.41
CA ASP A 85 9.12 -21.54 12.06
C ASP A 85 7.67 -21.07 12.12
N GLU A 86 7.31 -20.25 13.11
CA GLU A 86 6.03 -19.55 13.17
C GLU A 86 5.81 -18.65 11.93
N ALA A 87 6.83 -17.90 11.51
CA ALA A 87 6.75 -17.02 10.34
C ALA A 87 6.57 -17.81 9.02
N LYS A 88 7.27 -18.93 8.87
CA LYS A 88 7.09 -19.84 7.72
C LYS A 88 5.68 -20.44 7.72
N ALA A 89 5.19 -20.88 8.87
CA ALA A 89 3.84 -21.43 9.02
C ALA A 89 2.74 -20.38 8.74
N ALA A 90 3.01 -19.11 9.05
CA ALA A 90 2.12 -17.99 8.77
C ALA A 90 2.11 -17.56 7.29
N GLY A 91 2.96 -18.15 6.44
CA GLY A 91 3.00 -17.90 5.00
C GLY A 91 3.90 -16.74 4.58
N ALA A 92 4.96 -16.43 5.34
CA ALA A 92 5.98 -15.50 4.89
C ALA A 92 6.74 -16.04 3.66
N ASP A 93 6.99 -15.18 2.66
CA ASP A 93 7.68 -15.56 1.42
C ASP A 93 9.16 -15.87 1.65
N ILE A 94 9.81 -15.09 2.53
CA ILE A 94 11.23 -15.21 2.83
C ILE A 94 11.38 -15.14 4.35
N VAL A 95 12.05 -16.13 4.94
CA VAL A 95 12.38 -16.13 6.37
C VAL A 95 13.85 -16.44 6.53
N GLY A 96 14.58 -15.58 7.24
CA GLY A 96 16.01 -15.77 7.46
C GLY A 96 16.53 -14.93 8.62
N ALA A 97 17.80 -15.08 8.92
CA ALA A 97 18.47 -14.40 10.02
C ALA A 97 19.70 -13.64 9.48
N GLU A 98 20.91 -14.02 9.91
CA GLU A 98 22.16 -13.38 9.50
C GLU A 98 22.44 -13.59 7.99
N ASP A 99 22.06 -14.74 7.46
CA ASP A 99 22.17 -15.08 6.03
C ASP A 99 21.35 -14.16 5.13
N LEU A 100 20.13 -13.83 5.55
CA LEU A 100 19.27 -12.89 4.83
C LEU A 100 19.80 -11.45 4.93
N VAL A 101 20.39 -11.07 6.07
CA VAL A 101 21.04 -9.77 6.24
C VAL A 101 22.21 -9.63 5.27
N ASP A 102 23.05 -10.65 5.14
CA ASP A 102 24.19 -10.64 4.20
C ASP A 102 23.74 -10.50 2.73
N ILE A 103 22.65 -11.18 2.34
CA ILE A 103 22.08 -11.09 0.99
C ILE A 103 21.57 -9.66 0.72
N VAL A 104 20.87 -9.08 1.70
CA VAL A 104 20.37 -7.69 1.61
C VAL A 104 21.53 -6.69 1.55
N GLN A 105 22.59 -6.89 2.35
CA GLN A 105 23.79 -6.05 2.33
C GLN A 105 24.55 -6.14 0.99
N LYS A 106 24.48 -7.28 0.30
CA LYS A 106 25.00 -7.45 -1.06
C LYS A 106 24.14 -6.76 -2.13
N GLY A 107 23.00 -6.19 -1.75
CA GLY A 107 22.11 -5.43 -2.63
C GLY A 107 20.94 -6.21 -3.22
N GLU A 108 20.75 -7.47 -2.83
CA GLU A 108 19.64 -8.30 -3.30
C GLU A 108 18.42 -8.14 -2.39
N ILE A 109 17.51 -7.24 -2.76
CA ILE A 109 16.26 -7.01 -2.04
C ILE A 109 15.10 -7.57 -2.86
N ASN A 110 14.65 -8.76 -2.50
CA ASN A 110 13.58 -9.50 -3.18
C ASN A 110 12.26 -9.52 -2.40
N PHE A 111 12.00 -8.50 -1.59
CA PHE A 111 10.77 -8.35 -0.81
C PHE A 111 10.30 -6.89 -0.79
N ASP A 112 8.98 -6.69 -0.60
CA ASP A 112 8.34 -5.37 -0.52
C ASP A 112 8.12 -4.93 0.93
N ARG A 113 8.01 -5.87 1.87
CA ARG A 113 7.86 -5.61 3.30
C ARG A 113 8.87 -6.41 4.12
N CYS A 114 9.43 -5.73 5.11
CA CYS A 114 10.32 -6.31 6.10
C CYS A 114 9.63 -6.33 7.47
N ILE A 115 9.67 -7.47 8.14
CA ILE A 115 9.25 -7.64 9.53
C ILE A 115 10.43 -8.25 10.27
N ALA A 116 10.81 -7.72 11.43
CA ALA A 116 11.90 -8.26 12.22
C ALA A 116 11.45 -8.50 13.65
N THR A 117 11.98 -9.55 14.26
CA THR A 117 11.86 -9.75 15.70
C THR A 117 12.83 -8.81 16.45
N PRO A 118 12.53 -8.39 17.69
CA PRO A 118 13.34 -7.40 18.40
C PRO A 118 14.83 -7.76 18.56
N ASP A 119 15.14 -9.04 18.65
CA ASP A 119 16.50 -9.60 18.72
C ASP A 119 17.30 -9.46 17.40
N MET A 120 16.61 -9.34 16.27
CA MET A 120 17.22 -9.16 14.95
C MET A 120 17.38 -7.69 14.55
N MET A 121 16.71 -6.76 15.24
CA MET A 121 16.78 -5.32 14.96
C MET A 121 18.20 -4.72 14.96
N PRO A 122 19.16 -5.12 15.83
CA PRO A 122 20.53 -4.58 15.80
C PRO A 122 21.32 -4.93 14.53
N LEU A 123 20.95 -6.00 13.83
CA LEU A 123 21.59 -6.46 12.59
C LEU A 123 20.91 -5.89 11.34
N VAL A 124 19.65 -5.47 11.48
CA VAL A 124 18.80 -4.97 10.38
C VAL A 124 18.77 -3.43 10.33
N GLY A 125 19.11 -2.76 11.44
CA GLY A 125 19.10 -1.30 11.61
C GLY A 125 20.29 -0.55 11.03
#